data_AF-A0A2G1X7A5-F1
#
_entry.id   AF-A0A2G1X7A5-F1
#
_cell.length_a   1.000
_cell.length_b   1.000
_cell.length_c   1.000
_cell.angle_alpha   90.00
_cell.angle_beta   90.00
_cell.angle_gamma   90.00
#
_symmetry.space_group_name_H-M   'P 1'
#
loop_
_entity.id
_entity.type
_entity.pdbx_description
1 polymer ?
#
loop_
_entity_poly.entity_id
_entity_poly.type
_entity_poly.pdbx_seq_one_letter_code
_entity_poly.pdbx_strand_id
1 'polypeptide(L)'
;MSLRQDVRHGLRIGRAAFVRSLRGYLGNPRRVLGLLITALFFGGTLLFALPTAYVLGQTARSVTAVPFFAPAATLVPLGLLSISVFRTLERLGHIDGADFVLLAVHPRSVVIGLITAEVGRLSLWFGIPVGAVVVTFALGMGSPLLVA
;
A
#
# COMPACT_ATOMS: atom_id res chain seq x y z
N MET A 1 11.87 -28.79 1.37
CA MET A 1 11.45 -27.48 1.94
C MET A 1 9.95 -27.37 1.87
N SER A 2 9.29 -26.93 2.94
CA SER A 2 7.82 -26.79 2.96
C SER A 2 7.41 -25.36 2.63
N LEU A 3 6.32 -25.18 1.86
CA LEU A 3 5.76 -23.86 1.51
C LEU A 3 5.56 -22.96 2.74
N ARG A 4 5.18 -23.53 3.89
CA ARG A 4 5.04 -22.78 5.16
C ARG A 4 6.36 -22.18 5.65
N GLN A 5 7.48 -22.91 5.50
CA GLN A 5 8.80 -22.40 5.88
C GLN A 5 9.25 -21.29 4.94
N ASP A 6 8.98 -21.42 3.64
CA ASP A 6 9.31 -20.40 2.64
C ASP A 6 8.54 -19.11 2.89
N VAL A 7 7.24 -19.19 3.21
CA VAL A 7 6.43 -18.03 3.58
C VAL A 7 6.95 -17.37 4.84
N ARG A 8 7.27 -18.13 5.91
CA ARG A 8 7.80 -17.56 7.16
C ARG A 8 9.14 -16.85 6.93
N HIS A 9 10.04 -17.43 6.14
CA HIS A 9 11.31 -16.81 5.81
C HIS A 9 11.11 -15.58 4.93
N GLY A 10 10.26 -15.67 3.92
CA GLY A 10 9.89 -14.54 3.06
C GLY A 10 9.32 -13.36 3.84
N LEU A 11 8.40 -13.60 4.78
CA LEU A 11 7.84 -12.53 5.63
C LEU A 11 8.91 -11.83 6.48
N ARG A 12 9.89 -12.57 7.02
CA ARG A 12 11.01 -11.98 7.77
C ARG A 12 11.90 -11.11 6.89
N ILE A 13 12.23 -11.59 5.69
CA ILE A 13 12.98 -10.84 4.67
C ILE A 13 12.21 -9.57 4.31
N GLY A 14 10.91 -9.69 4.04
CA GLY A 14 10.05 -8.58 3.69
C GLY A 14 9.98 -7.51 4.77
N ARG A 15 9.84 -7.92 6.04
CA ARG A 15 9.87 -7.00 7.18
C ARG A 15 11.21 -6.25 7.27
N ALA A 16 12.33 -6.97 7.15
CA ALA A 16 13.66 -6.35 7.20
C ALA A 16 13.86 -5.36 6.05
N ALA A 17 13.46 -5.74 4.83
CA ALA A 17 13.53 -4.89 3.65
C ALA A 17 12.64 -3.64 3.78
N PHE A 18 11.43 -3.79 4.32
CA PHE A 18 10.52 -2.68 4.59
C PHE A 18 11.12 -1.69 5.61
N VAL A 19 11.60 -2.18 6.76
CA VAL A 19 12.21 -1.33 7.80
C VAL A 19 13.48 -0.66 7.28
N ARG A 20 14.31 -1.37 6.50
CA ARG A 20 15.49 -0.80 5.85
C ARG A 20 15.11 0.32 4.89
N SER A 21 14.03 0.14 4.10
CA SER A 21 13.54 1.18 3.19
C SER A 21 13.05 2.41 3.95
N LEU A 22 12.30 2.22 5.04
CA LEU A 22 11.80 3.31 5.88
C LEU A 22 12.95 4.12 6.49
N ARG A 23 13.95 3.43 7.06
CA ARG A 23 15.15 4.07 7.60
C ARG A 23 15.95 4.78 6.51
N GLY A 24 16.00 4.23 5.29
CA GLY A 24 16.64 4.86 4.14
C GLY A 24 15.92 6.09 3.61
N TYR A 25 14.61 6.25 3.87
CA TYR A 25 13.90 7.49 3.59
C TYR A 25 14.20 8.57 4.63
N LEU A 26 14.27 8.18 5.90
CA LEU A 26 14.52 9.09 7.02
C LEU A 26 16.01 9.49 7.15
N GLY A 27 16.93 8.67 6.67
CA GLY A 27 18.37 8.88 6.80
C GLY A 27 18.99 9.89 5.82
N ASN A 28 18.22 10.48 4.90
CA ASN A 28 18.71 11.48 3.96
C ASN A 28 17.84 12.74 4.01
N PRO A 29 18.38 13.92 4.36
CA PRO A 29 17.60 15.14 4.54
C PRO A 29 16.86 15.57 3.28
N ARG A 30 17.40 15.31 2.08
CA ARG A 30 16.71 15.62 0.80
C ARG A 30 15.49 14.73 0.60
N ARG A 31 15.58 13.45 1.00
CA ARG A 31 14.45 12.52 0.93
C ARG A 31 13.40 12.87 1.98
N VAL A 32 13.82 13.24 3.19
CA VAL A 32 12.92 13.72 4.25
C VAL A 32 12.16 14.96 3.80
N LEU A 33 12.83 15.93 3.16
CA LEU A 33 12.15 17.10 2.61
C LEU A 33 11.11 16.73 1.56
N GLY A 34 11.45 15.80 0.65
CA GLY A 34 10.49 15.27 -0.33
C GLY A 34 9.30 14.57 0.33
N LEU A 35 9.54 13.80 1.41
CA LEU A 35 8.47 13.19 2.21
C LEU A 35 7.59 14.24 2.89
N LEU A 36 8.18 15.32 3.42
CA LEU A 36 7.44 16.42 4.04
C LEU A 36 6.54 17.12 3.03
N ILE A 37 7.06 17.44 1.85
CA ILE A 37 6.27 18.05 0.76
C ILE A 37 5.14 17.12 0.34
N THR A 38 5.44 15.83 0.18
CA THR A 38 4.43 14.81 -0.16
C THR A 38 3.35 14.73 0.91
N ALA A 39 3.74 14.70 2.18
CA ALA A 39 2.83 14.66 3.33
C ALA A 39 1.98 15.93 3.42
N LEU A 40 2.54 17.11 3.14
CA LEU A 40 1.81 18.36 3.13
C LEU A 40 0.78 18.39 2.00
N PHE A 41 1.17 17.98 0.79
CA PHE A 41 0.26 17.96 -0.36
C PHE A 41 -0.85 16.94 -0.16
N PHE A 42 -0.51 15.67 0.06
CA PHE A 42 -1.49 14.61 0.25
C PHE A 42 -2.31 14.79 1.53
N GLY A 43 -1.67 15.16 2.63
CA GLY A 43 -2.35 15.44 3.89
C GLY A 43 -3.29 16.63 3.79
N GLY A 44 -2.86 17.71 3.11
CA GLY A 44 -3.70 18.86 2.79
C GLY A 44 -4.91 18.46 1.95
N THR A 45 -4.71 17.69 0.87
CA THR A 45 -5.82 17.13 0.09
C THR A 45 -6.76 16.29 0.96
N LEU A 46 -6.23 15.48 1.88
CA LEU A 46 -7.01 14.65 2.79
C LEU A 46 -7.88 15.51 3.74
N LEU A 47 -7.36 16.62 4.25
CA LEU A 47 -8.12 17.53 5.12
C LEU A 47 -9.38 18.07 4.44
N PHE A 48 -9.37 18.27 3.11
CA PHE A 48 -10.55 18.66 2.34
C PHE A 48 -11.38 17.45 1.86
N ALA A 49 -10.72 16.33 1.56
CA ALA A 49 -11.38 15.12 1.07
C ALA A 49 -12.21 14.41 2.15
N LEU A 50 -11.79 14.42 3.41
CA LEU A 50 -12.50 13.72 4.48
C LEU A 50 -13.87 14.34 4.80
N PRO A 51 -14.00 15.67 5.01
CA PRO A 51 -15.32 16.28 5.22
C PRO A 51 -16.24 16.11 4.00
N THR A 52 -15.70 16.25 2.79
CA THR A 52 -16.49 16.06 1.56
C THR A 52 -16.96 14.61 1.43
N ALA A 53 -16.09 13.62 1.68
CA ALA A 53 -16.47 12.21 1.71
C ALA A 53 -17.55 11.93 2.77
N TYR A 54 -17.44 12.51 3.97
CA TYR A 54 -18.45 12.36 5.02
C TYR A 54 -19.82 12.90 4.59
N VAL A 55 -19.86 14.13 4.06
CA VAL A 55 -21.11 14.76 3.57
C VAL A 55 -21.70 13.99 2.39
N LEU A 56 -20.86 13.53 1.46
CA LEU A 56 -21.31 12.66 0.36
C LEU A 56 -21.87 11.33 0.86
N GLY A 57 -21.32 10.77 1.93
CA GLY A 57 -21.89 9.59 2.59
C GLY A 57 -23.29 9.87 3.14
N GLN A 58 -23.48 11.02 3.78
CA GLN A 58 -24.79 11.43 4.32
C GLN A 58 -25.85 11.61 3.22
N THR A 59 -25.46 12.14 2.04
CA THR A 59 -26.39 12.34 0.93
C THR A 59 -26.72 11.05 0.18
N ALA A 60 -25.75 10.16 0.01
CA ALA A 60 -25.93 8.93 -0.73
C ALA A 60 -26.89 7.95 -0.05
N ARG A 61 -26.91 7.89 1.30
CA ARG A 61 -27.65 6.92 2.17
C ARG A 61 -27.42 5.42 1.88
N SER A 62 -26.93 5.07 0.70
CA SER A 62 -26.61 3.72 0.22
C SER A 62 -25.48 3.79 -0.81
N VAL A 63 -24.59 2.81 -0.77
CA VAL A 63 -23.52 2.59 -1.74
C VAL A 63 -24.05 2.36 -3.16
N THR A 64 -25.25 1.78 -3.30
CA THR A 64 -25.87 1.51 -4.60
C THR A 64 -26.30 2.77 -5.34
N ALA A 65 -26.42 3.89 -4.64
CA ALA A 65 -26.73 5.19 -5.24
C ALA A 65 -25.49 5.87 -5.85
N VAL A 66 -24.28 5.39 -5.51
CA VAL A 66 -23.03 5.96 -6.01
C VAL A 66 -22.71 5.34 -7.38
N PRO A 67 -22.75 6.14 -8.47
CA PRO A 67 -22.49 5.62 -9.80
C PRO A 67 -21.06 5.06 -9.87
N PHE A 68 -20.91 3.91 -10.53
CA PHE A 68 -19.64 3.22 -10.71
C PHE A 68 -18.92 2.76 -9.43
N PHE A 69 -19.58 2.75 -8.27
CA PHE A 69 -18.92 2.29 -7.03
C PHE A 69 -18.46 0.84 -7.10
N ALA A 70 -19.34 -0.08 -7.50
CA ALA A 70 -19.01 -1.51 -7.60
C ALA A 70 -17.82 -1.81 -8.54
N PRO A 71 -17.76 -1.27 -9.78
CA PRO A 71 -16.58 -1.45 -10.63
C PRO A 71 -15.35 -0.72 -10.06
N ALA A 72 -15.47 0.47 -9.47
CA ALA A 72 -14.33 1.16 -8.87
C ALA A 72 -13.73 0.39 -7.69
N ALA A 73 -14.58 -0.19 -6.83
CA ALA A 73 -14.18 -0.98 -5.66
C ALA A 73 -13.38 -2.24 -6.03
N THR A 74 -13.50 -2.73 -7.26
CA THR A 74 -12.75 -3.90 -7.76
C THR A 74 -11.55 -3.49 -8.61
N LEU A 75 -11.73 -2.54 -9.52
CA LEU A 75 -10.69 -2.08 -10.45
C LEU A 75 -9.57 -1.31 -9.76
N VAL A 76 -9.87 -0.50 -8.73
CA VAL A 76 -8.83 0.28 -8.04
C VAL A 76 -7.84 -0.64 -7.31
N PRO A 77 -8.26 -1.61 -6.48
CA PRO A 77 -7.32 -2.58 -5.91
C PRO A 77 -6.55 -3.38 -6.95
N LEU A 78 -7.19 -3.82 -8.05
CA LEU A 78 -6.53 -4.54 -9.14
C LEU A 78 -5.48 -3.69 -9.86
N GLY A 79 -5.78 -2.42 -10.10
CA GLY A 79 -4.84 -1.47 -10.71
C GLY A 79 -3.64 -1.22 -9.81
N LEU A 80 -3.87 -0.99 -8.51
CA LEU A 80 -2.80 -0.85 -7.52
C LEU A 80 -1.94 -2.12 -7.44
N LEU A 81 -2.56 -3.30 -7.43
CA LEU A 81 -1.84 -4.58 -7.46
C LEU A 81 -1.00 -4.72 -8.72
N SER A 82 -1.55 -4.36 -9.89
CA SER A 82 -0.82 -4.40 -11.16
C SER A 82 0.40 -3.48 -11.14
N ILE A 83 0.24 -2.22 -10.69
CA ILE A 83 1.35 -1.28 -10.52
C ILE A 83 2.39 -1.85 -9.53
N SER A 84 1.94 -2.51 -8.46
CA SER A 84 2.82 -3.18 -7.50
C SER A 84 3.70 -4.23 -8.18
N VAL A 85 3.07 -5.08 -9.01
CA VAL A 85 3.74 -6.16 -9.73
C VAL A 85 4.77 -5.56 -10.70
N PHE A 86 4.38 -4.58 -11.52
CA PHE A 86 5.30 -3.93 -12.45
C PHE A 86 6.50 -3.29 -11.74
N ARG A 87 6.27 -2.58 -10.64
CA ARG A 87 7.35 -1.95 -9.87
C ARG A 87 8.24 -2.98 -9.16
N THR A 88 7.67 -4.11 -8.76
CA THR A 88 8.45 -5.22 -8.20
C THR A 88 9.31 -5.88 -9.27
N LEU A 89 8.79 -6.06 -10.49
CA LEU A 89 9.55 -6.57 -11.63
C LEU A 89 10.68 -5.62 -12.04
N GLU A 90 10.41 -4.31 -12.11
CA GLU A 90 11.41 -3.28 -12.40
C GLU A 90 12.56 -3.28 -11.37
N ARG A 91 12.21 -3.45 -10.09
CA ARG A 91 13.19 -3.57 -9.00
C ARG A 91 13.95 -4.89 -9.01
N LEU A 92 13.29 -6.01 -9.35
CA LEU A 92 13.94 -7.31 -9.50
C LEU A 92 15.01 -7.27 -10.60
N GLY A 93 14.77 -6.52 -11.68
CA GLY A 93 15.75 -6.26 -12.74
C GLY A 93 16.96 -5.43 -12.31
N HIS A 94 16.91 -4.76 -11.15
CA HIS A 94 17.96 -3.89 -10.60
C HIS A 94 18.47 -4.37 -9.23
N ILE A 95 18.37 -5.67 -8.91
CA ILE A 95 18.94 -6.19 -7.67
C ILE A 95 20.46 -6.20 -7.77
N ASP A 96 21.09 -5.20 -7.15
CA ASP A 96 22.51 -5.23 -6.83
C ASP A 96 22.79 -6.47 -5.94
N GLY A 97 23.52 -7.44 -6.50
CA GLY A 97 23.91 -8.66 -5.80
C GLY A 97 22.95 -9.85 -5.97
N ALA A 98 22.25 -9.96 -7.11
CA ALA A 98 21.44 -11.13 -7.47
C ALA A 98 22.17 -12.46 -7.25
N ASP A 99 23.47 -12.49 -7.57
CA ASP A 99 24.32 -13.67 -7.44
C ASP A 99 24.53 -14.12 -5.98
N PHE A 100 24.52 -13.20 -5.01
CA PHE A 100 24.71 -13.53 -3.59
C PHE A 100 23.39 -13.91 -2.89
N VAL A 101 22.27 -13.36 -3.35
CA VAL A 101 20.93 -13.64 -2.79
C VAL A 101 20.46 -15.05 -3.17
N LEU A 102 20.81 -15.50 -4.38
CA LEU A 102 20.48 -16.85 -4.87
C LEU A 102 21.29 -17.96 -4.19
N LEU A 103 22.41 -17.63 -3.55
CA LEU A 103 23.27 -18.59 -2.86
C LEU A 103 22.91 -18.80 -1.38
N ALA A 104 22.26 -17.82 -0.74
CA ALA A 104 22.00 -17.84 0.70
C ALA A 104 20.58 -18.30 1.09
N VAL A 105 19.58 -18.09 0.23
CA VAL A 105 18.17 -18.40 0.53
C VAL A 105 17.44 -18.89 -0.72
N HIS A 106 16.49 -19.82 -0.54
CA HIS A 106 15.66 -20.33 -1.63
C HIS A 106 14.94 -19.17 -2.38
N PRO A 107 14.97 -19.10 -3.73
CA PRO A 107 14.48 -17.96 -4.51
C PRO A 107 13.02 -17.58 -4.22
N ARG A 108 12.16 -18.57 -3.98
CA ARG A 108 10.75 -18.36 -3.61
C ARG A 108 10.56 -17.48 -2.38
N SER A 109 11.38 -17.69 -1.35
CA SER A 109 11.32 -16.91 -0.11
C SER A 109 11.74 -15.45 -0.34
N VAL A 110 12.72 -15.23 -1.22
CA VAL A 110 13.16 -13.88 -1.60
C VAL A 110 12.04 -13.14 -2.34
N VAL A 111 11.40 -13.79 -3.32
CA VAL A 111 10.27 -13.20 -4.06
C VAL A 111 9.12 -12.86 -3.11
N ILE A 112 8.72 -13.78 -2.23
CA ILE A 112 7.68 -13.53 -1.21
C ILE A 112 8.06 -12.33 -0.35
N GLY A 113 9.32 -12.23 0.09
CA GLY A 113 9.78 -11.11 0.90
C GLY A 113 9.76 -9.76 0.17
N LEU A 114 10.21 -9.72 -1.09
CA LEU A 114 10.19 -8.49 -1.89
C LEU A 114 8.76 -8.02 -2.17
N ILE A 115 7.86 -8.93 -2.56
CA ILE A 115 6.44 -8.64 -2.75
C ILE A 115 5.84 -8.11 -1.44
N THR A 116 6.08 -8.80 -0.33
CA THR A 116 5.56 -8.37 0.99
C THR A 116 6.05 -6.96 1.35
N ALA A 117 7.33 -6.65 1.08
CA ALA A 117 7.87 -5.32 1.36
C ALA A 117 7.28 -4.23 0.46
N GLU A 118 6.97 -4.54 -0.81
CA GLU A 118 6.33 -3.59 -1.73
C GLU A 118 4.86 -3.38 -1.38
N VAL A 119 4.10 -4.45 -1.10
CA VAL A 119 2.73 -4.35 -0.61
C VAL A 119 2.69 -3.50 0.66
N GLY A 120 3.60 -3.72 1.61
CA GLY A 120 3.70 -2.88 2.81
C GLY A 120 3.94 -1.40 2.52
N ARG A 121 4.79 -1.07 1.53
CA ARG A 121 5.03 0.32 1.11
C ARG A 121 3.79 0.93 0.47
N LEU A 122 3.09 0.19 -0.38
CA LEU A 122 1.90 0.69 -1.06
C LEU A 122 0.74 0.85 -0.10
N SER A 123 0.56 -0.08 0.83
CA SER A 123 -0.41 0.07 1.92
C SER A 123 -0.12 1.30 2.78
N LEU A 124 1.16 1.57 3.10
CA LEU A 124 1.54 2.76 3.85
C LEU A 124 1.21 4.06 3.09
N TRP A 125 1.60 4.14 1.81
CA TRP A 125 1.51 5.39 1.04
C TRP A 125 0.15 5.65 0.41
N PHE A 126 -0.55 4.60 -0.01
CA PHE A 126 -1.84 4.70 -0.71
C PHE A 126 -2.97 4.06 0.10
N GLY A 127 -2.70 2.94 0.75
CA GLY A 127 -3.71 2.24 1.56
C GLY A 127 -4.23 3.09 2.71
N ILE A 128 -3.36 3.81 3.44
CA ILE A 128 -3.79 4.69 4.54
C ILE A 128 -4.68 5.84 4.06
N PRO A 129 -4.28 6.67 3.07
CA PRO A 129 -5.14 7.75 2.58
C PRO A 129 -6.47 7.25 1.98
N VAL A 130 -6.42 6.22 1.14
CA VAL A 130 -7.64 5.66 0.51
C VAL A 130 -8.54 5.05 1.57
N GLY A 131 -7.97 4.27 2.50
CA GLY A 131 -8.69 3.70 3.62
C GLY A 131 -9.39 4.77 4.45
N ALA A 132 -8.69 5.85 4.80
CA ALA A 132 -9.28 6.95 5.55
C ALA A 132 -10.51 7.55 4.84
N VAL A 133 -10.42 7.81 3.53
CA VAL A 133 -11.57 8.31 2.74
C VAL A 133 -12.72 7.33 2.73
N VAL A 134 -12.45 6.04 2.49
CA VAL A 134 -13.49 4.99 2.46
C VAL A 134 -14.17 4.86 3.82
N VAL A 135 -13.40 4.85 4.91
CA VAL A 135 -13.94 4.80 6.29
C VAL A 135 -14.79 6.03 6.57
N THR A 136 -14.30 7.23 6.27
CA THR A 136 -15.04 8.46 6.53
C THR A 136 -16.33 8.55 5.71
N PHE A 137 -16.32 8.09 4.46
CA PHE A 137 -17.53 7.95 3.65
C PHE A 137 -18.53 6.96 4.26
N ALA A 138 -18.05 5.78 4.70
CA ALA A 138 -18.88 4.76 5.35
C ALA A 138 -19.51 5.25 6.67
N LEU A 139 -18.74 6.00 7.46
CA LEU A 139 -19.23 6.68 8.65
C LEU A 139 -20.33 7.69 8.30
N GLY A 140 -20.15 8.47 7.24
CA GLY A 140 -21.16 9.41 6.74
C GLY A 140 -22.47 8.74 6.32
N MET A 141 -22.40 7.55 5.73
CA MET A 141 -23.59 6.75 5.37
C MET A 141 -24.30 6.10 6.58
N GLY A 142 -23.70 6.12 7.78
CA GLY A 142 -24.21 5.38 8.93
C GLY A 142 -24.03 3.86 8.83
N SER A 143 -23.10 3.37 8.00
CA SER A 143 -22.81 1.94 7.82
C SER A 143 -21.37 1.61 8.26
N PRO A 144 -21.07 1.68 9.57
CA PRO A 144 -19.72 1.41 10.09
C PRO A 144 -19.27 -0.05 9.86
N LEU A 145 -20.21 -0.99 9.65
CA LEU A 145 -19.94 -2.41 9.44
C LEU A 145 -19.38 -2.74 8.05
N LEU A 146 -19.44 -1.84 7.06
CA LEU A 146 -18.86 -2.06 5.73
C LEU A 146 -17.32 -2.00 5.69
N VAL A 147 -16.69 -1.64 6.80
CA VAL A 147 -15.23 -1.46 6.94
C VAL A 147 -14.58 -2.60 7.75
N ALA A 148 -15.38 -3.43 8.44
CA ALA A 148 -14.93 -4.56 9.26
C ALA A 148 -14.80 -5.84 8.45
#